data_AF-A0A7G2DWY3-F1
#
_entry.id   AF-A0A7G2DWY3-F1
#
_cell.length_a   1.000
_cell.length_b   1.000
_cell.length_c   1.000
_cell.angle_alpha   90.00
_cell.angle_beta   90.00
_cell.angle_gamma   90.00
#
_symmetry.space_group_name_H-M   'P 1'
#
loop_
_entity.id
_entity.type
_entity.pdbx_description
1 polymer ?
#
loop_
_entity_poly.entity_id
_entity_poly.type
_entity_poly.pdbx_seq_one_letter_code
_entity_poly.pdbx_strand_id
1 'polypeptide(L)'
;MEDQYEKKITWTIKDFSFVQSQAINSDIFVVGDSKWNLVAHPKGYGESINKCLSLYLNVADFQSLPNGWKRHIKYRLTVVNQMSEKLSEQEEETLLVHETIDVNGFQVLPSQVESVNNLFEKHPDIVSKFRLENPHLRTTYLNSLLCLTEILSQSTEKISVDLANAHSTLSCLTKAGFKLDWLETKLKELGKTRMQQLEQNLKDLKDLKQEF
;
A
#
# COMPACT_ATOMS: atom_id res chain seq x y z
N MET A 1 -16.60 -21.03 14.77
CA MET A 1 -17.48 -20.49 13.71
C MET A 1 -17.37 -18.99 13.89
N GLU A 2 -16.73 -18.27 12.97
CA GLU A 2 -16.69 -16.82 13.06
C GLU A 2 -18.11 -16.29 12.80
N ASP A 3 -18.58 -15.40 13.66
CA ASP A 3 -19.90 -14.79 13.48
C ASP A 3 -19.90 -13.95 12.20
N GLN A 4 -20.78 -14.27 11.27
CA GLN A 4 -20.96 -13.50 10.05
C GLN A 4 -22.05 -12.43 10.28
N TYR A 5 -21.65 -11.16 10.18
CA TYR A 5 -22.57 -10.02 10.29
C TYR A 5 -22.86 -9.46 8.90
N GLU A 6 -24.15 -9.35 8.54
CA GLU A 6 -24.59 -8.73 7.29
C GLU A 6 -25.60 -7.62 7.59
N LYS A 7 -25.46 -6.48 6.91
CA LYS A 7 -26.38 -5.36 7.04
C LYS A 7 -26.44 -4.57 5.73
N LYS A 8 -27.66 -4.32 5.25
CA LYS A 8 -27.92 -3.41 4.13
C LYS A 8 -28.14 -2.00 4.66
N ILE A 9 -27.35 -1.04 4.17
CA ILE A 9 -27.45 0.38 4.49
C ILE A 9 -27.83 1.15 3.23
N THR A 10 -28.62 2.22 3.39
CA THR A 10 -28.96 3.13 2.30
C THR A 10 -28.71 4.55 2.77
N TRP A 11 -27.98 5.30 1.96
CA TRP A 11 -27.63 6.69 2.23
C TRP A 11 -28.05 7.55 1.04
N THR A 12 -28.80 8.62 1.32
CA THR A 12 -29.24 9.58 0.30
C THR A 12 -28.50 10.89 0.47
N ILE A 13 -27.74 11.28 -0.56
CA ILE A 13 -27.07 12.58 -0.61
C ILE A 13 -28.07 13.60 -1.20
N LYS A 14 -28.51 14.54 -0.37
CA LYS A 14 -29.33 15.67 -0.82
C LYS A 14 -28.45 16.73 -1.47
N ASP A 15 -29.03 17.49 -2.39
CA ASP A 15 -28.38 18.64 -3.02
C ASP A 15 -27.00 18.31 -3.63
N PHE A 16 -26.84 17.10 -4.18
CA PHE A 16 -25.56 16.56 -4.68
C PHE A 16 -24.81 17.51 -5.64
N SER A 17 -25.54 18.27 -6.45
CA SER A 17 -24.98 19.28 -7.35
C SER A 17 -24.26 20.44 -6.64
N PHE A 18 -24.62 20.74 -5.40
CA PHE A 18 -24.10 21.88 -4.62
C PHE A 18 -22.93 21.50 -3.70
N VAL A 19 -22.80 20.24 -3.32
CA VAL A 19 -21.80 19.74 -2.34
C VAL A 19 -20.51 19.22 -2.98
N GLN A 20 -20.24 19.59 -4.23
CA GLN A 20 -19.20 18.95 -5.04
C GLN A 20 -17.74 19.27 -4.66
N SER A 21 -17.50 20.22 -3.75
CA SER A 21 -16.16 20.67 -3.38
C SER A 21 -15.57 19.98 -2.15
N GLN A 22 -16.35 19.19 -1.42
CA GLN A 22 -15.95 18.56 -0.17
C GLN A 22 -16.31 17.08 -0.14
N ALA A 23 -15.59 16.32 0.70
CA ALA A 23 -15.97 14.96 1.04
C ALA A 23 -17.25 14.99 1.87
N ILE A 24 -18.16 14.06 1.59
CA ILE A 24 -19.46 13.94 2.26
C ILE A 24 -19.47 12.61 3.01
N ASN A 25 -19.90 12.63 4.25
CA ASN A 25 -20.00 11.44 5.08
C ASN A 25 -21.46 11.05 5.28
N SER A 26 -21.75 9.75 5.31
CA SER A 26 -23.01 9.24 5.84
C SER A 26 -23.05 9.34 7.37
N ASP A 27 -24.21 9.06 7.94
CA ASP A 27 -24.30 8.71 9.36
C ASP A 27 -23.44 7.48 9.67
N ILE A 28 -22.99 7.39 10.92
CA ILE A 28 -22.25 6.24 11.43
C ILE A 28 -23.24 5.10 11.68
N PHE A 29 -22.91 3.90 11.21
CA PHE A 29 -23.67 2.68 11.44
C PHE A 29 -22.80 1.56 12.00
N VAL A 30 -23.42 0.68 12.79
CA VAL A 30 -22.74 -0.45 13.43
C VAL A 30 -23.03 -1.74 12.65
N VAL A 31 -21.97 -2.52 12.39
CA VAL A 31 -22.01 -3.89 11.86
C VAL A 31 -20.96 -4.71 12.61
N GLY A 32 -21.39 -5.82 13.22
CA GLY A 32 -20.54 -6.57 14.16
C GLY A 32 -20.14 -5.70 15.35
N ASP A 33 -18.86 -5.66 15.64
CA ASP A 33 -18.25 -4.90 16.75
C ASP A 33 -17.69 -3.53 16.32
N SER A 34 -17.85 -3.15 15.05
CA SER A 34 -17.17 -2.01 14.45
C SER A 34 -18.14 -0.93 14.00
N LYS A 35 -17.74 0.34 14.11
CA LYS A 35 -18.51 1.48 13.58
C LYS A 35 -17.98 1.86 12.21
N TRP A 36 -18.90 2.08 11.28
CA TRP A 36 -18.60 2.33 9.88
C TRP A 36 -19.31 3.59 9.40
N ASN A 37 -18.76 4.24 8.39
CA ASN A 37 -19.46 5.26 7.63
C ASN A 37 -19.08 5.18 6.14
N LEU A 38 -19.97 5.64 5.27
CA LEU A 38 -19.68 5.84 3.86
C LEU A 38 -19.10 7.24 3.65
N VAL A 39 -18.12 7.35 2.75
CA VAL A 39 -17.52 8.62 2.35
C VAL A 39 -17.63 8.77 0.84
N ALA A 40 -18.26 9.84 0.38
CA ALA A 40 -18.36 10.17 -1.03
C ALA A 40 -17.52 11.40 -1.36
N HIS A 41 -16.77 11.33 -2.46
CA HIS A 41 -16.12 12.47 -3.10
C HIS A 41 -16.81 12.72 -4.44
N PRO A 42 -17.75 13.69 -4.53
CA PRO A 42 -18.55 13.91 -5.74
C PRO A 42 -17.73 14.19 -7.00
N LYS A 43 -16.58 14.84 -6.84
CA LYS A 43 -15.61 15.12 -7.91
C LYS A 43 -14.45 14.13 -7.95
N GLY A 44 -14.53 13.01 -7.23
CA GLY A 44 -13.47 12.02 -7.18
C GLY A 44 -12.34 12.37 -6.22
N TYR A 45 -11.45 11.42 -6.01
CA TYR A 45 -10.32 11.51 -5.08
C TYR A 45 -9.02 10.99 -5.72
N GLY A 46 -7.89 11.61 -5.35
CA GLY A 46 -6.58 11.29 -5.92
C GLY A 46 -6.55 11.41 -7.46
N GLU A 47 -6.13 10.36 -8.15
CA GLU A 47 -6.01 10.36 -9.63
C GLU A 47 -7.34 10.46 -10.39
N SER A 48 -8.46 10.30 -9.67
CA SER A 48 -9.82 10.36 -10.21
C SER A 48 -10.48 11.73 -10.06
N ILE A 49 -9.76 12.74 -9.54
CA ILE A 49 -10.28 14.11 -9.40
C ILE A 49 -10.80 14.63 -10.76
N ASN A 50 -12.03 15.16 -10.74
CA ASN A 50 -12.86 15.64 -11.85
C ASN A 50 -13.19 14.60 -12.94
N LYS A 51 -13.00 13.29 -12.68
CA LYS A 51 -13.28 12.23 -13.67
C LYS A 51 -14.52 11.41 -13.32
N CYS A 52 -14.67 11.02 -12.06
CA CYS A 52 -15.78 10.20 -11.59
C CYS A 52 -16.11 10.48 -10.12
N LEU A 53 -17.26 9.96 -9.66
CA LEU A 53 -17.59 9.86 -8.25
C LEU A 53 -16.67 8.81 -7.61
N SER A 54 -16.07 9.12 -6.46
CA SER A 54 -15.41 8.11 -5.63
C SER A 54 -16.24 7.86 -4.37
N LEU A 55 -16.44 6.59 -4.02
CA LEU A 55 -17.19 6.16 -2.85
C LEU A 55 -16.36 5.14 -2.06
N TYR A 56 -16.29 5.32 -0.75
CA TYR A 56 -15.48 4.50 0.15
C TYR A 56 -16.30 4.06 1.36
N LEU A 57 -15.93 2.91 1.91
CA LEU A 57 -16.35 2.46 3.22
C LEU A 57 -15.20 2.70 4.21
N ASN A 58 -15.47 3.39 5.31
CA ASN A 58 -14.48 3.75 6.31
C ASN A 58 -14.87 3.20 7.70
N VAL A 59 -13.86 2.89 8.51
CA VAL A 59 -14.05 2.53 9.93
C VAL A 59 -14.10 3.83 10.73
N ALA A 60 -15.29 4.21 11.18
CA ALA A 60 -15.56 5.51 11.79
C ALA A 60 -14.87 5.67 13.16
N ASP A 61 -14.63 4.58 13.87
CA ASP A 61 -14.04 4.57 15.21
C ASP A 61 -12.63 3.98 15.25
N PHE A 62 -11.92 4.03 14.12
CA PHE A 62 -10.56 3.46 13.98
C PHE A 62 -9.60 3.93 15.07
N GLN A 63 -9.75 5.17 15.56
CA GLN A 63 -8.91 5.76 16.62
C GLN A 63 -9.11 5.10 17.99
N SER A 64 -10.24 4.43 18.20
CA SER A 64 -10.58 3.75 19.46
C SER A 64 -10.31 2.25 19.42
N LEU A 65 -9.93 1.71 18.26
CA LEU A 65 -9.62 0.30 18.09
C LEU A 65 -8.21 0.00 18.62
N PRO A 66 -7.97 -1.21 19.16
CA PRO A 66 -6.66 -1.60 19.69
C PRO A 66 -5.63 -1.72 18.57
N ASN A 67 -4.37 -1.46 18.90
CA ASN A 67 -3.29 -1.56 17.92
C ASN A 67 -3.24 -2.96 17.25
N GLY A 68 -3.05 -3.00 15.94
CA GLY A 68 -3.00 -4.22 15.13
C GLY A 68 -4.38 -4.81 14.79
N TRP A 69 -5.47 -4.07 15.00
CA TRP A 69 -6.80 -4.54 14.64
C TRP A 69 -6.90 -4.86 13.14
N LYS A 70 -7.66 -5.90 12.82
CA LYS A 70 -7.96 -6.34 11.45
C LYS A 70 -9.43 -6.72 11.33
N ARG A 71 -10.03 -6.49 10.17
CA ARG A 71 -11.41 -6.88 9.83
C ARG A 71 -11.44 -7.44 8.42
N HIS A 72 -11.87 -8.68 8.28
CA HIS A 72 -12.23 -9.24 6.97
C HIS A 72 -13.63 -8.78 6.65
N ILE A 73 -13.78 -8.01 5.58
CA ILE A 73 -15.07 -7.52 5.13
C ILE A 73 -15.31 -7.95 3.69
N LYS A 74 -16.56 -8.27 3.40
CA LYS A 74 -17.08 -8.38 2.06
C LYS A 74 -18.25 -7.42 1.96
N TYR A 75 -18.17 -6.48 1.03
CA TYR A 75 -19.20 -5.47 0.87
C TYR A 75 -19.45 -5.18 -0.60
N ARG A 76 -20.65 -4.67 -0.88
CA ARG A 76 -21.07 -4.23 -2.21
C ARG A 76 -21.59 -2.82 -2.11
N LEU A 77 -21.01 -1.92 -2.88
CA LEU A 77 -21.49 -0.56 -3.05
C LEU A 77 -22.39 -0.51 -4.28
N THR A 78 -23.50 0.22 -4.17
CA THR A 78 -24.45 0.38 -5.28
C THR A 78 -24.86 1.84 -5.39
N VAL A 79 -24.64 2.44 -6.56
CA VAL A 79 -25.22 3.73 -6.93
C VAL A 79 -26.56 3.44 -7.59
N VAL A 80 -27.63 3.71 -6.83
CA VAL A 80 -29.00 3.40 -7.26
C VAL A 80 -29.45 4.38 -8.33
N ASN A 81 -29.84 3.84 -9.49
CA ASN A 81 -30.54 4.62 -10.50
C ASN A 81 -32.03 4.74 -10.13
N GLN A 82 -32.49 5.96 -9.87
CA GLN A 82 -33.84 6.23 -9.36
C GLN A 82 -34.95 5.94 -10.38
N MET A 83 -34.63 5.87 -11.67
CA MET A 83 -35.59 5.63 -12.74
C MET A 83 -35.73 4.14 -13.07
N SER A 84 -34.66 3.36 -12.89
CA SER A 84 -34.63 1.94 -13.19
C SER A 84 -33.54 1.23 -12.40
N GLU A 85 -33.93 0.31 -11.53
CA GLU A 85 -32.99 -0.50 -10.73
C GLU A 85 -31.97 -1.24 -11.62
N LYS A 86 -32.37 -1.68 -12.82
CA LYS A 86 -31.52 -2.39 -13.78
C LYS A 86 -30.35 -1.54 -14.31
N LEU A 87 -30.43 -0.22 -14.18
CA LEU A 87 -29.39 0.72 -14.59
C LEU A 87 -28.54 1.19 -13.41
N SER A 88 -28.69 0.58 -12.23
CA SER A 88 -27.84 0.87 -11.07
C SER A 88 -26.45 0.30 -11.30
N GLU A 89 -25.44 1.06 -10.90
CA GLU A 89 -24.04 0.62 -10.95
C GLU A 89 -23.66 0.03 -9.60
N GLN A 90 -22.91 -1.06 -9.61
CA GLN A 90 -22.50 -1.73 -8.38
C GLN A 90 -21.09 -2.29 -8.50
N GLU A 91 -20.36 -2.24 -7.39
CA GLU A 91 -19.02 -2.80 -7.24
C GLU A 91 -18.98 -3.64 -5.96
N GLU A 92 -18.39 -4.82 -6.05
CA GLU A 92 -18.24 -5.75 -4.92
C GLU A 92 -16.77 -5.94 -4.60
N GLU A 93 -16.43 -5.77 -3.33
CA GLU A 93 -15.06 -5.89 -2.85
C GLU A 93 -14.99 -6.81 -1.64
N THR A 94 -13.90 -7.57 -1.56
CA THR A 94 -13.50 -8.33 -0.37
C THR A 94 -12.18 -7.77 0.10
N LEU A 95 -12.15 -7.17 1.28
CA LEU A 95 -10.99 -6.45 1.82
C LEU A 95 -10.62 -6.96 3.20
N LEU A 96 -9.32 -6.96 3.48
CA LEU A 96 -8.77 -7.05 4.82
C LEU A 96 -8.41 -5.63 5.29
N VAL A 97 -9.35 -4.98 5.99
CA VAL A 97 -9.10 -3.66 6.59
C VAL A 97 -8.26 -3.85 7.84
N HIS A 98 -7.25 -3.03 8.03
CA HIS A 98 -6.34 -3.11 9.16
C HIS A 98 -5.87 -1.73 9.57
N GLU A 99 -5.36 -1.62 10.80
CA GLU A 99 -4.79 -0.38 11.29
C GLU A 99 -3.60 0.09 10.45
N THR A 100 -3.63 1.37 10.08
CA THR A 100 -2.49 2.08 9.49
C THR A 100 -2.25 3.39 10.23
N ILE A 101 -0.98 3.75 10.38
CA ILE A 101 -0.50 5.00 10.97
C ILE A 101 0.02 5.87 9.83
N ASP A 102 -0.38 7.14 9.80
CA ASP A 102 0.20 8.10 8.86
C ASP A 102 1.61 8.50 9.32
N VAL A 103 2.60 8.22 8.49
CA VAL A 103 3.99 8.67 8.68
C VAL A 103 4.38 9.49 7.47
N ASN A 104 4.44 10.81 7.61
CA ASN A 104 4.78 11.75 6.53
C ASN A 104 3.89 11.61 5.27
N GLY A 105 2.60 11.32 5.45
CA GLY A 105 1.65 11.13 4.34
C GLY A 105 1.62 9.72 3.74
N PHE A 106 2.30 8.75 4.36
CA PHE A 106 2.23 7.33 4.01
C PHE A 106 1.45 6.56 5.05
N GLN A 107 0.57 5.65 4.62
CA GLN A 107 -0.16 4.75 5.51
C GLN A 107 0.70 3.51 5.77
N VAL A 108 1.07 3.28 7.03
CA VAL A 108 2.05 2.27 7.44
C VAL A 108 1.48 1.39 8.53
N LEU A 109 1.77 0.09 8.54
CA LEU A 109 1.38 -0.76 9.67
C LEU A 109 2.10 -0.28 10.95
N PRO A 110 1.47 -0.34 12.13
CA PRO A 110 2.12 0.02 13.40
C PRO A 110 3.47 -0.69 13.61
N SER A 111 3.56 -1.97 13.22
CA SER A 111 4.78 -2.76 13.31
C SER A 111 5.91 -2.31 12.37
N GLN A 112 5.60 -1.48 11.36
CA GLN A 112 6.54 -0.97 10.37
C GLN A 112 6.97 0.47 10.65
N VAL A 113 6.34 1.17 11.60
CA VAL A 113 6.58 2.61 11.84
C VAL A 113 8.03 2.92 12.17
N GLU A 114 8.66 2.13 13.05
CA GLU A 114 10.07 2.34 13.42
C GLU A 114 11.00 2.16 12.20
N SER A 115 10.78 1.12 11.39
CA SER A 115 11.54 0.88 10.16
C SER A 115 11.39 2.03 9.15
N VAL A 116 10.18 2.57 9.02
CA VAL A 116 9.89 3.68 8.11
C VAL A 116 10.49 5.00 8.61
N ASN A 117 10.41 5.28 9.91
CA ASN A 117 11.07 6.45 10.50
C ASN A 117 12.59 6.38 10.32
N ASN A 118 13.19 5.24 10.65
CA ASN A 118 14.62 5.01 10.44
C ASN A 118 15.04 5.16 8.97
N LEU A 119 14.18 4.74 8.04
CA LEU A 119 14.41 4.91 6.60
C LEU A 119 14.43 6.40 6.22
N PHE A 120 13.45 7.18 6.67
CA PHE A 120 13.35 8.60 6.37
C PHE A 120 14.45 9.43 7.05
N GLU A 121 14.89 9.06 8.24
CA GLU A 121 16.04 9.69 8.91
C GLU A 121 17.35 9.43 8.15
N LYS A 122 17.57 8.20 7.68
CA LYS A 122 18.78 7.84 6.92
C LYS A 122 18.78 8.43 5.50
N HIS A 123 17.59 8.61 4.91
CA HIS A 123 17.40 8.98 3.52
C HIS A 123 16.28 10.04 3.37
N PRO A 124 16.51 11.27 3.84
CA PRO A 124 15.50 12.33 3.84
C PRO A 124 15.11 12.80 2.43
N ASP A 125 15.95 12.54 1.43
CA ASP A 125 15.73 12.83 0.02
C ASP A 125 14.54 12.06 -0.58
N ILE A 126 14.18 10.91 -0.01
CA ILE A 126 13.00 10.09 -0.38
C ILE A 126 11.70 10.90 -0.25
N VAL A 127 11.62 11.78 0.76
CA VAL A 127 10.42 12.58 1.05
C VAL A 127 10.32 13.80 0.11
N SER A 128 11.44 14.22 -0.49
CA SER A 128 11.63 15.58 -1.02
C SER A 128 10.93 15.93 -2.34
N LYS A 129 10.19 15.03 -3.00
CA LYS A 129 9.43 15.33 -4.24
C LYS A 129 8.12 14.54 -4.39
N PHE A 130 7.42 14.29 -3.29
CA PHE A 130 6.21 13.48 -3.35
C PHE A 130 5.07 14.18 -4.12
N ARG A 131 4.79 13.72 -5.35
CA ARG A 131 3.67 14.19 -6.20
C ARG A 131 2.56 13.14 -6.39
N LEU A 132 2.62 12.02 -5.69
CA LEU A 132 1.58 11.00 -5.75
C LEU A 132 0.54 11.27 -4.65
N GLU A 133 -0.63 11.77 -5.05
CA GLU A 133 -1.74 12.09 -4.15
C GLU A 133 -2.53 10.84 -3.70
N ASN A 134 -2.31 9.68 -4.35
CA ASN A 134 -3.03 8.44 -4.05
C ASN A 134 -2.42 7.69 -2.83
N PRO A 135 -3.15 7.53 -1.71
CA PRO A 135 -2.65 6.86 -0.50
C PRO A 135 -2.34 5.36 -0.69
N HIS A 136 -3.08 4.66 -1.54
CA HIS A 136 -2.86 3.24 -1.80
C HIS A 136 -1.56 3.01 -2.58
N LEU A 137 -1.33 3.80 -3.63
CA LEU A 137 -0.07 3.74 -4.39
C LEU A 137 1.12 4.10 -3.52
N ARG A 138 0.98 5.13 -2.66
CA ARG A 138 1.96 5.49 -1.63
C ARG A 138 2.37 4.32 -0.77
N THR A 139 1.39 3.60 -0.23
CA THR A 139 1.59 2.43 0.63
C THR A 139 2.28 1.31 -0.12
N THR A 140 1.86 1.02 -1.35
CA THR A 140 2.49 0.00 -2.22
C THR A 140 3.95 0.33 -2.50
N TYR A 141 4.27 1.58 -2.82
CA TYR A 141 5.65 2.01 -3.05
C TYR A 141 6.51 1.98 -1.78
N LEU A 142 5.95 2.34 -0.62
CA LEU A 142 6.67 2.24 0.65
C LEU A 142 6.96 0.78 1.03
N ASN A 143 5.99 -0.12 0.89
CA ASN A 143 6.21 -1.55 1.10
C ASN A 143 7.27 -2.11 0.15
N SER A 144 7.28 -1.64 -1.10
CA SER A 144 8.31 -1.98 -2.09
C SER A 144 9.70 -1.48 -1.66
N LEU A 145 9.80 -0.26 -1.13
CA LEU A 145 11.03 0.31 -0.59
C LEU A 145 11.54 -0.45 0.65
N LEU A 146 10.64 -0.76 1.59
CA LEU A 146 10.98 -1.53 2.78
C LEU A 146 11.56 -2.90 2.40
N CYS A 147 10.91 -3.60 1.46
CA CYS A 147 11.41 -4.86 0.92
C CYS A 147 12.81 -4.72 0.31
N LEU A 148 13.06 -3.68 -0.50
CA LEU A 148 14.39 -3.43 -1.06
C LEU A 148 15.45 -3.16 0.02
N THR A 149 15.10 -2.38 1.04
CA THR A 149 16.03 -2.12 2.15
C THR A 149 16.31 -3.34 3.01
N GLU A 150 15.34 -4.25 3.12
CA GLU A 150 15.48 -5.53 3.80
C GLU A 150 16.34 -6.52 2.99
N ILE A 151 16.17 -6.58 1.66
CA ILE A 151 17.06 -7.37 0.78
C ILE A 151 18.51 -6.92 0.94
N LEU A 152 18.75 -5.61 1.07
CA LEU A 152 20.08 -5.07 1.29
C LEU A 152 20.64 -5.33 2.69
N SER A 153 19.80 -5.65 3.68
CA SER A 153 20.26 -6.01 5.02
C SER A 153 20.47 -7.52 5.20
N GLN A 154 20.05 -8.35 4.25
CA GLN A 154 20.24 -9.79 4.29
C GLN A 154 21.66 -10.23 3.86
N SER A 155 22.13 -11.35 4.41
CA SER A 155 23.42 -11.97 4.08
C SER A 155 23.49 -12.40 2.60
N THR A 156 24.66 -12.19 1.98
CA THR A 156 24.97 -12.41 0.56
C THR A 156 24.65 -13.82 0.03
N GLU A 157 24.54 -14.82 0.90
CA GLU A 157 24.33 -16.22 0.54
C GLU A 157 22.92 -16.55 0.02
N LYS A 158 21.86 -15.80 0.39
CA LYS A 158 20.45 -16.10 0.01
C LYS A 158 19.90 -15.40 -1.25
N ILE A 159 20.64 -14.46 -1.85
CA ILE A 159 20.09 -13.34 -2.67
C ILE A 159 19.89 -13.60 -4.20
N SER A 160 19.94 -14.82 -4.75
CA SER A 160 19.97 -14.97 -6.23
C SER A 160 18.65 -14.64 -6.93
N VAL A 161 17.53 -15.07 -6.37
CA VAL A 161 16.19 -14.87 -6.98
C VAL A 161 15.69 -13.46 -6.68
N ASP A 162 16.09 -12.89 -5.54
CA ASP A 162 15.61 -11.60 -5.06
C ASP A 162 16.26 -10.40 -5.74
N LEU A 163 17.45 -10.56 -6.35
CA LEU A 163 18.16 -9.44 -6.99
C LEU A 163 17.49 -8.94 -8.28
N ALA A 164 17.00 -9.84 -9.13
CA ALA A 164 16.31 -9.47 -10.37
C ALA A 164 14.96 -8.79 -10.09
N ASN A 165 14.25 -9.27 -9.06
CA ASN A 165 13.03 -8.64 -8.56
C ASN A 165 13.34 -7.26 -7.95
N ALA A 166 14.44 -7.15 -7.20
CA ALA A 166 14.88 -5.89 -6.62
C ALA A 166 15.19 -4.81 -7.68
N HIS A 167 15.86 -5.18 -8.78
CA HIS A 167 16.12 -4.25 -9.89
C HIS A 167 14.84 -3.81 -10.61
N SER A 168 13.88 -4.73 -10.78
CA SER A 168 12.59 -4.40 -11.39
C SER A 168 11.80 -3.42 -10.53
N THR A 169 11.73 -3.68 -9.22
CA THR A 169 11.10 -2.80 -8.23
C THR A 169 11.77 -1.43 -8.16
N LEU A 170 13.11 -1.37 -8.15
CA LEU A 170 13.87 -0.11 -8.21
C LEU A 170 13.50 0.70 -9.45
N SER A 171 13.44 0.07 -10.63
CA SER A 171 13.07 0.76 -11.88
C SER A 171 11.65 1.34 -11.81
N CYS A 172 10.69 0.60 -11.25
CA CYS A 172 9.33 1.07 -11.03
C CYS A 172 9.28 2.29 -10.10
N LEU A 173 10.04 2.27 -9.00
CA LEU A 173 10.12 3.37 -8.04
C LEU A 173 10.78 4.62 -8.65
N THR A 174 11.88 4.46 -9.39
CA THR A 174 12.53 5.60 -10.06
C THR A 174 11.61 6.24 -11.10
N LYS A 175 10.85 5.44 -11.86
CA LYS A 175 9.80 5.93 -12.79
C LYS A 175 8.67 6.66 -12.08
N ALA A 176 8.34 6.24 -10.85
CA ALA A 176 7.37 6.92 -9.98
C ALA A 176 7.93 8.23 -9.37
N GLY A 177 9.19 8.58 -9.66
CA GLY A 177 9.81 9.84 -9.27
C GLY A 177 10.63 9.78 -7.98
N PHE A 178 10.84 8.59 -7.41
CA PHE A 178 11.72 8.43 -6.26
C PHE A 178 13.18 8.64 -6.66
N LYS A 179 13.91 9.45 -5.89
CA LYS A 179 15.36 9.57 -6.01
C LYS A 179 16.01 8.48 -5.18
N LEU A 180 16.49 7.44 -5.84
CA LEU A 180 17.02 6.24 -5.19
C LEU A 180 18.44 5.92 -5.67
N ASP A 181 19.21 6.95 -6.02
CA ASP A 181 20.59 6.81 -6.55
C ASP A 181 21.48 6.01 -5.58
N TRP A 182 21.28 6.22 -4.27
CA TRP A 182 21.99 5.49 -3.22
C TRP A 182 21.65 3.98 -3.22
N LEU A 183 20.38 3.64 -3.52
CA LEU A 183 19.88 2.28 -3.54
C LEU A 183 20.35 1.55 -4.80
N GLU A 184 20.38 2.26 -5.93
CA GLU A 184 20.94 1.76 -7.19
C GLU A 184 22.42 1.41 -7.05
N THR A 185 23.22 2.31 -6.46
CA THR A 185 24.65 2.05 -6.21
C THR A 185 24.83 0.85 -5.29
N LYS A 186 24.07 0.77 -4.19
CA LYS A 186 24.17 -0.37 -3.26
C LYS A 186 23.82 -1.71 -3.90
N LEU A 187 22.76 -1.77 -4.72
CA LEU A 187 22.38 -3.00 -5.43
C LEU A 187 23.46 -3.42 -6.45
N LYS A 188 24.09 -2.47 -7.14
CA LYS A 188 25.21 -2.74 -8.07
C LYS A 188 26.41 -3.33 -7.34
N GLU A 189 26.82 -2.74 -6.22
CA GLU A 189 27.93 -3.25 -5.41
C GLU A 189 27.63 -4.66 -4.88
N LEU A 190 26.43 -4.89 -4.36
CA LEU A 190 26.02 -6.20 -3.85
C LEU A 190 26.02 -7.28 -4.94
N GLY A 191 25.52 -6.96 -6.15
CA GLY A 191 25.60 -7.86 -7.30
C GLY A 191 27.04 -8.20 -7.68
N LYS A 192 27.95 -7.22 -7.61
CA LYS A 192 29.37 -7.38 -7.90
C LYS A 192 30.06 -8.27 -6.87
N THR A 193 29.81 -8.05 -5.57
CA THR A 193 30.34 -8.89 -4.48
C THR A 193 29.89 -10.34 -4.62
N ARG A 194 28.62 -10.58 -4.96
CA ARG A 194 28.10 -11.94 -5.18
C ARG A 194 28.79 -12.64 -6.35
N MET A 195 29.03 -11.92 -7.45
CA MET A 195 29.72 -12.47 -8.62
C MET A 195 31.15 -12.91 -8.27
N GLN A 196 31.89 -12.08 -7.54
CA GLN A 196 33.23 -12.40 -7.05
C GLN A 196 33.23 -13.63 -6.12
N GLN A 197 32.26 -13.74 -5.21
CA GLN A 197 32.14 -14.91 -4.34
C GLN A 197 31.88 -16.20 -5.11
N LEU A 198 31.03 -16.17 -6.14
CA LEU A 198 30.76 -17.33 -6.99
C LEU A 198 31.98 -17.74 -7.83
N GLU A 199 32.72 -16.76 -8.35
CA GLU A 199 33.98 -17.01 -9.07
C GLU A 199 35.03 -17.67 -8.16
N GLN A 200 35.18 -17.18 -6.93
CA GLN A 200 36.08 -17.77 -5.94
C GLN A 200 35.65 -19.19 -5.56
N ASN A 201 34.38 -19.41 -5.25
CA ASN A 201 33.85 -20.73 -4.92
C ASN A 201 34.06 -21.73 -6.08
N LEU A 202 33.88 -21.28 -7.32
CA LEU A 202 34.13 -22.10 -8.51
C LEU A 202 35.62 -22.44 -8.66
N LYS A 203 36.52 -21.51 -8.31
CA LYS A 203 37.96 -21.71 -8.34
C LYS A 203 38.39 -22.75 -7.31
N ASP A 204 37.93 -22.61 -6.06
CA ASP A 204 38.21 -23.55 -4.97
C ASP A 204 37.71 -24.97 -5.29
N LEU A 205 36.52 -25.09 -5.88
CA LEU A 205 35.94 -26.37 -6.33
C LEU A 205 36.76 -27.05 -7.44
N LYS A 206 37.39 -26.26 -8.33
CA LYS A 206 38.26 -26.80 -9.39
C LYS A 206 39.58 -27.27 -8.83
N ASP A 207 40.14 -26.54 -7.87
CA ASP A 207 41.41 -26.87 -7.23
C ASP A 207 41.26 -28.15 -6.36
N LEU A 208 40.14 -28.30 -5.63
CA LEU A 208 39.82 -29.54 -4.89
C LEU A 208 39.70 -30.78 -5.77
N LYS A 209 39.25 -30.62 -7.03
CA LYS A 209 39.10 -31.74 -7.98
C LYS A 209 40.41 -32.11 -8.68
N GLN A 210 41.47 -31.33 -8.53
CA GLN A 210 42.81 -31.64 -9.07
C GLN A 210 43.69 -32.36 -8.03
N GLU A 211 43.29 -32.38 -6.76
CA GLU A 211 43.99 -33.06 -5.67
C GLU A 211 43.55 -34.53 -5.44
N PHE A 212 42.59 -35.03 -6.22
CA PHE A 212 42.14 -36.43 -6.25
C PHE A 212 42.22 -37.00 -7.67
#